data_AF-X1EJA5-F1
#
_entry.id   AF-X1EJA5-F1
#
_cell.length_a   1.000
_cell.length_b   1.000
_cell.length_c   1.000
_cell.angle_alpha   90.00
_cell.angle_beta   90.00
_cell.angle_gamma   90.00
#
_symmetry.space_group_name_H-M   'P 1'
#
loop_
_entity.id
_entity.type
_entity.pdbx_description
1 polymer ?
#
loop_
_entity_poly.entity_id
_entity_poly.type
_entity_poly.pdbx_seq_one_letter_code
_entity_poly.pdbx_strand_id
1 'polypeptide(L)'
;HGFTKPYKGYPDVIFGHIFGKTLDLLENSKEQDCNRYWGCAQLQDEISKYFVLDDGLALTDFNLSYSGGYITHQFYNRSNVSAIQIEVAKQIRLDFDRTNVLVKAIANAIIKSVNRIII
;
A
#
# COMPACT_ATOMS: atom_id res chain seq x y z
N HIS A 1 -1.41 9.56 3.07
CA HIS A 1 -0.72 10.21 4.20
C HIS A 1 0.74 10.48 3.82
N GLY A 2 1.51 11.09 4.71
CA GLY A 2 2.87 11.48 4.40
C GLY A 2 3.80 11.47 5.59
N PHE A 3 5.05 11.08 5.34
CA PHE A 3 6.10 11.01 6.37
C PHE A 3 7.38 11.72 5.93
N THR A 4 8.35 11.84 6.83
CA THR A 4 9.72 12.27 6.52
C THR A 4 10.64 11.07 6.71
N LYS A 5 11.45 10.73 5.70
CA LYS A 5 12.37 9.60 5.81
C LYS A 5 13.35 9.81 6.98
N PRO A 6 13.51 8.84 7.89
CA PRO A 6 14.51 8.91 8.95
C PRO A 6 15.94 8.74 8.43
N TYR A 7 16.14 8.00 7.34
CA TYR A 7 17.43 7.79 6.69
C TYR A 7 17.28 7.52 5.18
N LYS A 8 18.38 7.65 4.41
CA LYS A 8 18.36 7.60 2.93
C LYS A 8 17.80 6.29 2.36
N GLY A 9 18.11 5.16 2.99
CA GLY A 9 17.64 3.83 2.58
C GLY A 9 16.20 3.49 2.99
N TYR A 10 15.52 4.38 3.72
CA TYR A 10 14.14 4.14 4.13
C TYR A 10 13.21 4.19 2.90
N PRO A 11 12.11 3.41 2.87
CA PRO A 11 11.17 3.37 1.75
C PRO A 11 10.66 4.75 1.33
N ASP A 12 10.36 4.90 0.05
CA ASP A 12 9.72 6.08 -0.54
C ASP A 12 8.21 6.10 -0.31
N VAL A 13 7.60 4.93 -0.44
CA VAL A 13 6.18 4.72 -0.22
C VAL A 13 6.03 3.49 0.66
N ILE A 14 5.21 3.62 1.71
CA ILE A 14 4.89 2.51 2.62
C ILE A 14 3.41 2.24 2.45
N PHE A 15 3.07 1.00 2.15
CA PHE A 15 1.69 0.56 2.26
C PHE A 15 1.44 0.12 3.69
N GLY A 16 0.55 0.83 4.37
CA GLY A 16 0.00 0.39 5.63
C GLY A 16 -0.97 -0.76 5.38
N HIS A 17 -0.44 -1.97 5.15
CA HIS A 17 -1.22 -3.20 5.26
C HIS A 17 -1.27 -3.59 6.73
N ILE A 18 -2.12 -2.90 7.48
CA ILE A 18 -2.08 -2.98 8.94
C ILE A 18 -2.40 -4.37 9.52
N PHE A 19 -2.79 -5.34 8.68
CA PHE A 19 -3.54 -6.48 9.15
C PHE A 19 -3.09 -7.86 8.68
N GLY A 20 -1.99 -7.99 7.93
CA GLY A 20 -1.43 -9.32 7.68
C GLY A 20 -1.12 -10.06 8.99
N LYS A 21 -0.46 -9.38 9.93
CA LYS A 21 -0.12 -9.91 11.27
C LYS A 21 -1.05 -9.50 12.41
N THR A 22 -1.66 -8.31 12.35
CA THR A 22 -2.42 -7.76 13.51
C THR A 22 -3.88 -8.25 13.57
N LEU A 23 -4.41 -8.80 12.46
CA LEU A 23 -5.73 -9.45 12.42
C LEU A 23 -5.64 -10.92 11.95
N ASP A 24 -4.46 -11.55 12.05
CA ASP A 24 -4.20 -12.93 11.61
C ASP A 24 -4.60 -13.21 10.14
N LEU A 25 -4.43 -12.22 9.25
CA LEU A 25 -4.91 -12.35 7.87
C LEU A 25 -3.88 -12.90 6.88
N LEU A 26 -2.61 -12.98 7.27
CA LEU A 26 -1.53 -13.60 6.52
C LEU A 26 -0.66 -14.41 7.50
N GLU A 27 -1.16 -15.57 7.90
CA GLU A 27 -0.30 -16.59 8.54
C GLU A 27 0.78 -17.11 7.57
N ASN A 28 0.56 -16.95 6.25
CA ASN A 28 1.49 -17.38 5.22
C ASN A 28 1.72 -16.26 4.19
N SER A 29 2.86 -15.58 4.26
CA SER A 29 3.24 -14.50 3.31
C SER A 29 3.37 -14.96 1.85
N LYS A 30 3.32 -16.27 1.60
CA LYS A 30 3.31 -16.86 0.25
C LYS A 30 1.90 -17.02 -0.32
N GLU A 31 0.86 -16.90 0.49
CA GLU A 31 -0.54 -16.97 0.08
C GLU A 31 -1.18 -15.58 0.22
N GLN A 32 -0.97 -14.74 -0.79
CA GLN A 32 -1.70 -13.47 -0.88
C GLN A 32 -3.17 -13.75 -1.22
N ASP A 33 -4.08 -13.63 -0.25
CA ASP A 33 -5.52 -13.61 -0.52
C ASP A 33 -5.92 -12.30 -1.23
N CYS A 34 -5.65 -12.26 -2.53
CA CYS A 34 -5.93 -11.12 -3.40
C CYS A 34 -7.42 -10.76 -3.47
N ASN A 35 -8.34 -11.66 -3.08
CA ASN A 35 -9.78 -11.37 -3.04
C ASN A 35 -10.13 -10.50 -1.83
N ARG A 36 -9.50 -10.76 -0.69
CA ARG A 36 -9.63 -9.92 0.52
C ARG A 36 -8.89 -8.59 0.39
N TYR A 37 -7.83 -8.55 -0.43
CA TYR A 37 -6.98 -7.38 -0.67
C TYR A 37 -7.04 -6.88 -2.11
N TRP A 38 -8.25 -6.76 -2.64
CA TRP A 38 -8.45 -6.33 -4.02
C TRP A 38 -7.73 -5.01 -4.33
N GLY A 39 -7.01 -5.00 -5.45
CA GLY A 39 -6.22 -3.87 -5.94
C GLY A 39 -4.83 -3.69 -5.32
N CYS A 40 -4.49 -4.45 -4.27
CA CYS A 40 -3.19 -4.38 -3.60
C CYS A 40 -2.03 -4.74 -4.54
N ALA A 41 -2.11 -5.90 -5.22
CA ALA A 41 -1.05 -6.36 -6.10
C ALA A 41 -0.80 -5.40 -7.28
N GLN A 42 -1.87 -4.78 -7.79
CA GLN A 42 -1.79 -3.78 -8.85
C GLN A 42 -1.13 -2.48 -8.36
N LEU A 43 -1.43 -2.06 -7.14
CA LEU A 43 -0.78 -0.91 -6.51
C LEU A 43 0.72 -1.16 -6.27
N GLN A 44 1.07 -2.34 -5.77
CA GLN A 44 2.47 -2.77 -5.60
C GLN A 44 3.22 -2.79 -6.94
N ASP A 45 2.65 -3.45 -7.96
CA ASP A 45 3.25 -3.52 -9.30
C ASP A 45 3.46 -2.13 -9.92
N GLU A 46 2.45 -1.25 -9.89
CA GLU A 46 2.57 0.06 -10.54
C GLU A 46 3.49 1.02 -9.79
N ILE A 47 3.48 1.03 -8.45
CA ILE A 47 4.24 2.02 -7.68
C ILE A 47 5.72 1.60 -7.57
N SER A 48 6.03 0.29 -7.51
CA SER A 48 7.41 -0.22 -7.42
C SER A 48 8.28 0.09 -8.64
N LYS A 49 7.66 0.40 -9.78
CA LYS A 49 8.35 0.83 -11.00
C LYS A 49 9.08 2.17 -10.84
N TYR A 50 8.67 2.98 -9.87
CA TYR A 50 9.14 4.36 -9.72
C TYR A 50 9.70 4.67 -8.34
N PHE A 51 9.33 3.90 -7.31
CA PHE A 51 9.63 4.21 -5.91
C PHE A 51 10.05 2.97 -5.14
N VAL A 52 10.94 3.14 -4.15
CA VAL A 52 11.27 2.07 -3.20
C VAL A 52 10.07 1.83 -2.29
N LEU A 53 9.49 0.62 -2.36
CA LEU A 53 8.30 0.26 -1.59
C LEU A 53 8.64 -0.51 -0.32
N ASP A 54 7.89 -0.22 0.74
CA ASP A 54 7.56 -1.21 1.76
C ASP A 54 6.13 -1.67 1.48
N ASP A 55 5.99 -2.95 1.17
CA ASP A 55 4.72 -3.56 0.82
C ASP A 55 3.84 -3.81 2.04
N GLY A 56 4.27 -3.44 3.25
CA GLY A 56 3.54 -3.61 4.50
C GLY A 56 3.31 -5.05 4.92
N LEU A 57 3.70 -6.02 4.08
CA LEU A 57 3.64 -7.46 4.31
C LEU A 57 4.96 -7.97 4.87
N ALA A 58 6.05 -7.28 4.54
CA ALA A 58 7.37 -7.60 5.02
C ALA A 58 7.48 -7.43 6.55
N LEU A 59 8.08 -8.46 7.15
CA LEU A 59 8.59 -8.59 8.51
C LEU A 59 9.66 -7.53 8.84
N THR A 60 9.41 -6.25 8.58
CA THR A 60 10.34 -5.18 8.91
C THR A 60 10.01 -4.65 10.30
N ASP A 61 11.01 -4.50 11.16
CA ASP A 61 10.86 -3.89 12.50
C ASP A 61 10.36 -2.42 12.45
N PHE A 62 10.22 -1.87 11.24
CA PHE A 62 9.86 -0.49 10.95
C PHE A 62 8.36 -0.28 10.71
N ASN A 63 7.59 -1.36 10.57
CA ASN A 63 6.14 -1.31 10.30
C ASN A 63 5.29 -0.77 11.48
N LEU A 64 5.95 -0.44 12.60
CA LEU A 64 5.32 0.16 13.79
C LEU A 64 4.87 1.62 13.59
N SER A 65 5.42 2.37 12.62
CA SER A 65 5.29 3.84 12.61
C SER A 65 4.06 4.41 11.90
N TYR A 66 3.39 3.66 11.03
CA TYR A 66 2.27 4.20 10.22
C TYR A 66 1.12 3.21 10.09
N SER A 67 0.52 2.93 11.24
CA SER A 67 -0.65 2.09 11.30
C SER A 67 -1.88 2.84 10.85
N GLY A 68 -2.43 2.65 9.66
CA GLY A 68 -3.73 3.24 9.28
C GLY A 68 -4.96 2.83 10.12
N GLY A 69 -4.79 2.58 11.42
CA GLY A 69 -5.66 1.85 12.32
C GLY A 69 -7.10 2.31 12.30
N TYR A 70 -7.39 3.60 12.42
CA TYR A 70 -8.79 4.04 12.56
C TYR A 70 -9.66 3.75 11.33
N ILE A 71 -9.25 4.22 10.14
CA ILE A 71 -10.01 4.01 8.90
C ILE A 71 -10.03 2.53 8.53
N THR A 72 -8.90 1.85 8.65
CA THR A 72 -8.81 0.45 8.20
C THR A 72 -9.62 -0.49 9.11
N HIS A 73 -9.71 -0.22 10.43
CA HIS A 73 -10.62 -0.93 11.35
C HIS A 73 -12.10 -0.70 11.06
N GLN A 74 -12.49 0.42 10.44
CA GLN A 74 -13.91 0.64 10.10
C GLN A 74 -14.38 -0.23 8.93
N PHE A 75 -13.45 -0.66 8.09
CA PHE A 75 -13.78 -1.30 6.81
C PHE A 75 -13.31 -2.75 6.69
N TYR A 76 -12.55 -3.31 7.65
CA TYR A 76 -11.94 -4.66 7.51
C TYR A 76 -12.92 -5.83 7.32
N ASN A 77 -14.17 -5.70 7.79
CA ASN A 77 -15.24 -6.70 7.63
C ASN A 77 -16.32 -6.26 6.64
N ARG A 78 -16.11 -5.15 5.92
CA ARG A 78 -17.06 -4.68 4.91
C ARG A 78 -16.81 -5.45 3.61
N SER A 79 -17.79 -6.23 3.19
CA SER A 79 -17.75 -6.91 1.89
C SER A 79 -17.52 -5.90 0.76
N ASN A 80 -16.67 -6.27 -0.19
CA ASN A 80 -16.33 -5.45 -1.36
C ASN A 80 -15.67 -4.09 -1.04
N VAL A 81 -15.10 -3.92 0.15
CA VAL A 81 -14.33 -2.73 0.51
C VAL A 81 -12.88 -3.13 0.79
N SER A 82 -11.97 -2.69 -0.09
CA SER A 82 -10.53 -2.75 0.15
C SER A 82 -10.09 -1.39 0.71
N ALA A 83 -9.62 -1.37 1.95
CA ALA A 83 -9.09 -0.17 2.60
C ALA A 83 -7.57 -0.29 2.71
N ILE A 84 -6.86 0.65 2.10
CA ILE A 84 -5.39 0.68 2.06
C ILE A 84 -4.93 2.08 2.49
N GLN A 85 -4.01 2.14 3.45
CA GLN A 85 -3.29 3.36 3.76
C GLN A 85 -2.00 3.42 2.94
N ILE A 86 -1.80 4.53 2.25
CA ILE A 86 -0.55 4.82 1.54
C ILE A 86 0.15 5.97 2.26
N GLU A 87 1.37 5.73 2.70
CA GLU A 87 2.28 6.71 3.28
C GLU A 87 3.34 7.11 2.28
N VAL A 88 3.54 8.42 2.10
CA VAL A 88 4.40 8.94 1.04
C VAL A 88 5.48 9.85 1.61
N ALA A 89 6.74 9.58 1.25
CA ALA A 89 7.87 10.38 1.69
C ALA A 89 7.72 11.87 1.30
N LYS A 90 8.17 12.77 2.19
CA LYS A 90 8.10 14.23 2.02
C LYS A 90 8.65 14.70 0.69
N GLN A 91 9.76 14.12 0.24
CA GLN A 91 10.40 14.48 -1.03
C GLN A 91 9.53 14.22 -2.25
N ILE A 92 8.64 13.22 -2.20
CA ILE A 92 7.70 12.94 -3.30
C ILE A 92 6.56 13.96 -3.25
N ARG A 93 6.02 14.22 -2.04
CA ARG A 93 4.87 15.12 -1.85
C ARG A 93 5.17 16.60 -2.13
N LEU A 94 6.42 17.02 -1.97
CA LEU A 94 6.85 18.39 -2.22
C LEU A 94 7.37 18.62 -3.65
N ASP A 95 7.58 17.54 -4.40
CA ASP A 95 8.04 17.57 -5.78
C ASP A 95 6.85 17.27 -6.70
N PHE A 96 6.50 18.22 -7.55
CA PHE A 96 5.33 18.13 -8.41
C PHE A 96 5.43 16.97 -9.42
N ASP A 97 6.61 16.76 -10.00
CA ASP A 97 6.81 15.72 -11.01
C ASP A 97 6.72 14.34 -10.36
N ARG A 98 7.35 14.15 -9.20
CA ARG A 98 7.25 12.90 -8.44
C ARG A 98 5.84 12.64 -7.95
N THR A 99 5.12 13.68 -7.51
CA THR A 99 3.71 13.57 -7.13
C THR A 99 2.86 13.11 -8.33
N ASN A 100 3.08 13.70 -9.51
CA ASN A 100 2.37 13.29 -10.73
C ASN A 100 2.65 11.85 -11.13
N VAL A 101 3.91 11.40 -11.01
CA VAL A 101 4.27 9.99 -11.25
C VAL A 101 3.52 9.07 -10.29
N LEU A 102 3.46 9.41 -9.00
CA LEU A 102 2.73 8.62 -8.01
C LEU A 102 1.23 8.56 -8.30
N VAL A 103 0.60 9.70 -8.62
CA VAL A 103 -0.84 9.76 -8.93
C VAL A 103 -1.15 8.92 -10.17
N LYS A 104 -0.32 8.99 -11.22
CA LYS A 104 -0.49 8.16 -12.43
C LYS A 104 -0.35 6.68 -12.12
N ALA A 105 0.64 6.28 -11.31
CA ALA A 105 0.81 4.89 -10.89
C ALA A 105 -0.42 4.38 -10.12
N ILE A 106 -0.97 5.17 -9.19
CA ILE A 106 -2.20 4.82 -8.46
C ILE A 106 -3.39 4.68 -9.42
N ALA A 107 -3.58 5.64 -10.33
CA ALA A 107 -4.67 5.60 -11.30
C ALA A 107 -4.58 4.36 -12.20
N ASN A 108 -3.39 4.04 -12.71
CA ASN A 108 -3.15 2.84 -13.50
C ASN A 108 -3.45 1.56 -12.71
N ALA A 109 -3.06 1.50 -11.44
CA ALA A 109 -3.34 0.35 -10.58
C ALA A 109 -4.84 0.14 -10.41
N ILE A 110 -5.61 1.22 -10.18
CA ILE A 110 -7.07 1.16 -10.08
C ILE A 110 -7.68 0.65 -11.39
N ILE A 111 -7.27 1.20 -12.54
CA ILE A 111 -7.76 0.77 -13.85
C ILE A 111 -7.49 -0.73 -14.08
N LYS A 112 -6.28 -1.21 -13.77
CA LYS A 112 -5.94 -2.64 -13.86
C LYS A 112 -6.77 -3.51 -12.92
N SER A 113 -7.10 -3.00 -11.74
CA SER A 113 -7.88 -3.73 -10.73
C SER A 113 -9.32 -3.92 -11.16
N VAL A 114 -9.91 -2.92 -11.83
CA VAL A 114 -11.27 -2.97 -12.38
C VAL A 114 -11.33 -3.81 -13.66
N ASN A 115 -10.35 -3.65 -14.56
CA ASN A 115 -10.37 -4.35 -15.86
C ASN A 115 -10.08 -5.86 -15.75
N ARG A 116 -9.55 -6.34 -14.62
CA ARG A 116 -9.41 -7.78 -14.33
C ARG A 116 -10.75 -8.49 -14.08
N ILE A 117 -11.87 -7.76 -13.97
CA ILE A 117 -13.22 -8.35 -13.79
C ILE A 117 -13.78 -8.94 -15.11
N ILE A 118 -13.06 -8.84 -16.24
CA ILE A 118 -13.45 -9.52 -17.49
C ILE A 118 -12.53 -10.73 -17.73
N ILE A 119 -12.71 -11.82 -16.98
CA ILE A 119 -12.47 -13.21 -17.41
C ILE A 119 -13.50 -14.10 -16.72
#